data_AF-A0A1V3WKS0-F1
#
_entry.id   AF-A0A1V3WKS0-F1
#
_cell.length_a   1.000
_cell.length_b   1.000
_cell.length_c   1.000
_cell.angle_alpha   90.00
_cell.angle_beta   90.00
_cell.angle_gamma   90.00
#
_symmetry.space_group_name_H-M   'P 1'
#
loop_
_entity.id
_entity.type
_entity.pdbx_description
1 polymer ?
#
loop_
_entity_poly.entity_id
_entity_poly.type
_entity_poly.pdbx_seq_one_letter_code
_entity_poly.pdbx_strand_id
1 'polypeptide(L)'
;MNTRPVIRPHPIPALAVICLSVFVISVDATIVNVALPTLSRELGADTAALQWIVDAYTLVMSGLLLSAGSLSDRYGRRGWLIAGLALFAMTSGVAAQVNSADALIAARAAMGVGAAVIFPTTLGLITNIFTDPATRAKAIGVWAAMVGVGVAVGPISGGWLLEHFWWGSIFMVNIPIAVITIAGGMLFVPTSHDPAAARVDVPGLLLSAAGITALVYTVIEAPPGAGPATEPPSDSAWPQWFSLPLRCGNGAAATRWWTCRYSPTVDSPAAAWR
;
A
#
# COMPACT_ATOMS: atom_id res chain seq x y z
N MET A 1 35.21 1.26 -31.31
CA MET A 1 35.60 1.76 -29.96
C MET A 1 34.34 1.92 -29.14
N ASN A 2 34.12 1.02 -28.17
CA ASN A 2 32.89 0.93 -27.38
C ASN A 2 33.15 1.60 -26.03
N THR A 3 33.01 2.92 -25.95
CA THR A 3 33.04 3.64 -24.68
C THR A 3 31.64 3.70 -24.11
N ARG A 4 31.18 2.60 -23.51
CA ARG A 4 30.05 2.66 -22.58
C ARG A 4 30.60 3.13 -21.24
N PRO A 5 30.16 4.27 -20.68
CA PRO A 5 30.54 4.64 -19.34
C PRO A 5 30.07 3.54 -18.39
N VAL A 6 31.02 2.90 -17.73
CA VAL A 6 30.77 1.96 -16.64
C VAL A 6 30.27 2.80 -15.47
N ILE A 7 28.96 3.04 -15.41
CA ILE A 7 28.33 3.53 -14.18
C ILE A 7 28.56 2.41 -13.16
N ARG A 8 29.44 2.66 -12.19
CA ARG A 8 29.70 1.74 -11.08
C ARG A 8 28.37 1.45 -10.38
N PRO A 9 27.99 0.19 -10.12
CA PRO A 9 26.80 -0.09 -9.35
C PRO A 9 27.11 0.32 -7.91
N HIS A 10 26.65 1.49 -7.48
CA HIS A 10 26.60 1.78 -6.06
C HIS A 10 25.29 1.17 -5.54
N PRO A 11 25.31 -0.01 -4.91
CA PRO A 11 24.09 -0.71 -4.49
C PRO A 11 23.30 0.07 -3.42
N ILE A 12 24.00 0.92 -2.66
CA ILE A 12 23.44 1.70 -1.55
C ILE A 12 22.46 2.80 -2.03
N PRO A 13 22.83 3.72 -2.96
CA PRO A 13 21.89 4.73 -3.45
C PRO A 13 20.73 4.11 -4.23
N ALA A 14 20.94 3.01 -4.96
CA ALA A 14 19.84 2.29 -5.58
C ALA A 14 18.87 1.71 -4.53
N LEU A 15 19.40 1.10 -3.47
CA LEU A 15 18.59 0.62 -2.35
C LEU A 15 17.83 1.76 -1.66
N ALA A 16 18.45 2.93 -1.47
CA ALA A 16 17.78 4.09 -0.90
C ALA A 16 16.59 4.55 -1.75
N VAL A 17 16.73 4.59 -3.08
CA VAL A 17 15.63 4.91 -4.00
C VAL A 17 14.51 3.86 -3.93
N ILE A 18 14.87 2.58 -3.94
CA ILE A 18 13.92 1.47 -3.82
C ILE A 18 13.15 1.55 -2.48
N CYS A 19 13.85 1.87 -1.40
CA CYS A 19 13.27 2.07 -0.09
C CYS A 19 12.37 3.31 -0.03
N LEU A 20 12.76 4.41 -0.65
CA LEU A 20 11.96 5.63 -0.72
C LEU A 20 10.68 5.40 -1.54
N SER A 21 10.78 4.57 -2.59
CA SER A 21 9.64 4.16 -3.43
C SER A 21 8.60 3.37 -2.64
N VAL A 22 9.01 2.41 -1.81
CA VAL A 22 8.05 1.66 -0.99
C VAL A 22 7.55 2.51 0.20
N PHE A 23 8.41 3.37 0.74
CA PHE A 23 8.07 4.27 1.83
C PHE A 23 6.91 5.20 1.47
N VAL A 24 6.94 5.85 0.30
CA VAL A 24 5.85 6.77 -0.12
C VAL A 24 4.50 6.05 -0.23
N ILE A 25 4.50 4.81 -0.72
CA ILE A 25 3.31 3.95 -0.80
C ILE A 25 2.80 3.58 0.58
N SER A 26 3.71 3.23 1.50
CA SER A 26 3.34 2.87 2.87
C SER A 26 2.80 4.05 3.68
N VAL A 27 3.36 5.25 3.50
CA VAL A 27 2.84 6.49 4.09
C VAL A 27 1.44 6.77 3.56
N ASP A 28 1.25 6.75 2.24
CA ASP A 28 -0.05 7.02 1.61
C ASP A 28 -1.16 6.06 2.05
N ALA A 29 -0.84 4.77 2.14
CA ALA A 29 -1.80 3.75 2.58
C ALA A 29 -2.28 3.98 4.02
N THR A 30 -1.50 4.66 4.85
CA THR A 30 -1.78 4.83 6.28
C THR A 30 -2.27 6.23 6.64
N ILE A 31 -1.72 7.28 6.01
CA ILE A 31 -2.04 8.68 6.28
C ILE A 31 -3.53 9.00 6.06
N VAL A 32 -4.15 8.36 5.07
CA VAL A 32 -5.57 8.59 4.72
C VAL A 32 -6.52 8.20 5.85
N ASN A 33 -6.16 7.22 6.68
CA ASN A 33 -7.03 6.74 7.77
C ASN A 33 -7.25 7.81 8.85
N VAL A 34 -6.24 8.65 9.10
CA VAL A 34 -6.34 9.77 10.03
C VAL A 34 -7.20 10.91 9.46
N ALA A 35 -7.28 11.00 8.12
CA ALA A 35 -8.06 12.02 7.44
C ALA A 35 -9.54 11.68 7.27
N LEU A 36 -9.97 10.41 7.46
CA LEU A 36 -11.36 9.99 7.25
C LEU A 36 -12.41 10.87 7.96
N PRO A 37 -12.24 11.26 9.24
CA PRO A 37 -13.20 12.14 9.90
C PRO A 37 -13.29 13.53 9.25
N THR A 38 -12.17 14.05 8.75
CA THR A 38 -12.13 15.34 8.04
C THR A 38 -12.75 15.21 6.65
N LEU A 39 -12.46 14.13 5.92
CA LEU A 39 -13.07 13.83 4.62
C LEU A 39 -14.59 13.68 4.73
N SER A 40 -15.10 13.06 5.80
CA SER A 40 -16.55 12.97 6.06
C SER A 40 -17.20 14.35 6.16
N ARG A 41 -16.57 15.28 6.89
CA ARG A 41 -17.10 16.63 7.09
C ARG A 41 -16.98 17.51 5.84
N GLU A 42 -15.87 17.43 5.12
CA GLU A 42 -15.59 18.33 4.00
C GLU A 42 -16.17 17.85 2.66
N LEU A 43 -16.23 16.54 2.43
CA LEU A 43 -16.79 15.96 1.21
C LEU A 43 -18.21 15.44 1.38
N GLY A 44 -18.77 15.52 2.60
CA GLY A 44 -20.07 14.92 2.93
C GLY A 44 -20.07 13.40 2.78
N ALA A 45 -18.90 12.75 2.88
CA ALA A 45 -18.75 11.32 2.66
C ALA A 45 -19.43 10.53 3.79
N ASP A 46 -20.33 9.63 3.40
CA ASP A 46 -20.94 8.66 4.31
C ASP A 46 -19.95 7.55 4.67
N THR A 47 -20.35 6.66 5.59
CA THR A 47 -19.47 5.58 6.06
C THR A 47 -19.03 4.66 4.92
N ALA A 48 -19.92 4.35 3.97
CA ALA A 48 -19.60 3.50 2.84
C ALA A 48 -18.54 4.14 1.93
N ALA A 49 -18.69 5.43 1.61
CA ALA A 49 -17.73 6.17 0.81
C ALA A 49 -16.35 6.25 1.50
N LEU A 50 -16.31 6.45 2.82
CA LEU A 50 -15.06 6.45 3.59
C LEU A 50 -14.33 5.10 3.55
N GLN A 51 -15.07 3.98 3.60
CA GLN A 51 -14.49 2.64 3.43
C GLN A 51 -13.91 2.51 2.02
N TRP A 52 -14.69 2.87 1.00
CA TRP A 52 -14.26 2.80 -0.40
C TRP A 52 -13.04 3.68 -0.73
N ILE A 53 -12.85 4.81 -0.03
CA ILE A 53 -11.65 5.65 -0.19
C ILE A 53 -10.36 4.87 0.18
N VAL A 54 -10.43 3.98 1.17
CA VAL A 54 -9.30 3.14 1.60
C VAL A 54 -9.26 1.86 0.76
N ASP A 55 -10.41 1.23 0.55
CA ASP A 55 -10.52 -0.09 -0.04
C ASP A 55 -10.24 -0.08 -1.54
N ALA A 56 -10.70 0.92 -2.29
CA ALA A 56 -10.45 1.01 -3.73
C ALA A 56 -8.96 0.99 -4.08
N TYR A 57 -8.14 1.66 -3.28
CA TYR A 57 -6.69 1.64 -3.42
C TYR A 57 -6.13 0.23 -3.23
N THR A 58 -6.48 -0.43 -2.12
CA THR A 58 -5.98 -1.76 -1.75
C THR A 58 -6.44 -2.83 -2.74
N LEU A 59 -7.69 -2.76 -3.18
CA LEU A 59 -8.33 -3.69 -4.10
C LEU A 59 -7.68 -3.60 -5.49
N VAL A 60 -7.49 -2.40 -6.03
CA VAL A 60 -6.80 -2.22 -7.31
C VAL A 60 -5.32 -2.61 -7.20
N MET A 61 -4.66 -2.21 -6.10
CA MET A 61 -3.26 -2.55 -5.86
C MET A 61 -3.07 -4.07 -5.85
N SER A 62 -3.86 -4.80 -5.08
CA SER A 62 -3.77 -6.26 -4.94
C SER A 62 -4.14 -6.99 -6.23
N GLY A 63 -5.23 -6.59 -6.90
CA GLY A 63 -5.66 -7.16 -8.16
C GLY A 63 -4.64 -7.03 -9.29
N LEU A 64 -3.91 -5.93 -9.33
CA LEU A 64 -2.91 -5.69 -10.38
C LEU A 64 -1.48 -6.10 -9.99
N LEU A 65 -1.24 -6.51 -8.73
CA LEU A 65 0.10 -6.73 -8.21
C LEU A 65 0.88 -7.81 -8.97
N LEU A 66 0.26 -8.99 -9.17
CA LEU A 66 0.89 -10.09 -9.91
C LEU A 66 1.12 -9.71 -11.37
N SER A 67 0.10 -9.11 -11.97
CA SER A 67 0.09 -8.67 -13.36
C SER A 67 1.22 -7.68 -13.63
N ALA A 68 1.31 -6.64 -12.82
CA ALA A 68 2.31 -5.59 -12.94
C ALA A 68 3.72 -6.10 -12.66
N GLY A 69 3.89 -7.06 -11.73
CA GLY A 69 5.18 -7.72 -11.48
C GLY A 69 5.69 -8.49 -12.71
N SER A 70 4.83 -9.27 -13.37
CA SER A 70 5.20 -9.98 -14.59
C SER A 70 5.59 -9.03 -15.73
N LEU A 71 4.89 -7.88 -15.81
CA LEU A 71 5.08 -6.89 -16.85
C LEU A 71 6.37 -6.08 -16.64
N SER A 72 6.67 -5.72 -15.38
CA SER A 72 7.88 -4.96 -15.04
C SER A 72 9.16 -5.76 -15.19
N ASP A 73 9.10 -7.07 -14.92
CA ASP A 73 10.21 -7.99 -15.13
C ASP A 73 10.59 -8.12 -16.61
N ARG A 74 9.58 -8.13 -17.49
CA ARG A 74 9.78 -8.28 -18.94
C ARG A 74 10.24 -6.98 -19.60
N TYR A 75 9.51 -5.89 -19.43
CA TYR A 75 9.72 -4.66 -20.19
C TYR A 75 10.73 -3.71 -19.55
N GLY A 76 11.24 -4.06 -18.38
CA GLY A 76 12.38 -3.40 -17.74
C GLY A 76 12.01 -2.67 -16.46
N ARG A 77 12.64 -3.09 -15.36
CA ARG A 77 12.21 -2.71 -14.00
C ARG A 77 12.35 -1.22 -13.72
N ARG A 78 13.42 -0.58 -14.20
CA ARG A 78 13.65 0.86 -14.00
C ARG A 78 12.54 1.71 -14.65
N GLY A 79 12.15 1.38 -15.87
CA GLY A 79 11.12 2.12 -16.61
C GLY A 79 9.76 2.00 -15.92
N TRP A 80 9.39 0.78 -15.52
CA TRP A 80 8.15 0.54 -14.79
C TRP A 80 8.13 1.18 -13.40
N LEU A 81 9.24 1.19 -12.67
CA LEU A 81 9.34 1.90 -11.40
C LEU A 81 9.05 3.39 -11.58
N ILE A 82 9.70 4.03 -12.56
CA ILE A 82 9.51 5.46 -12.85
C ILE A 82 8.08 5.74 -13.33
N ALA A 83 7.53 4.89 -14.21
CA ALA A 83 6.16 5.04 -14.71
C ALA A 83 5.13 4.90 -13.58
N GLY A 84 5.31 3.91 -12.69
CA GLY A 84 4.47 3.71 -11.52
C GLY A 84 4.53 4.91 -10.57
N LEU A 85 5.74 5.42 -10.27
CA LEU A 85 5.92 6.60 -9.43
C LEU A 85 5.33 7.86 -10.06
N ALA A 86 5.46 8.04 -11.37
CA ALA A 86 4.87 9.16 -12.09
C ALA A 86 3.34 9.09 -12.06
N LEU A 87 2.76 7.90 -12.33
CA LEU A 87 1.32 7.68 -12.24
C LEU A 87 0.81 7.96 -10.82
N PHE A 88 1.53 7.47 -9.81
CA PHE A 88 1.21 7.70 -8.41
C PHE A 88 1.25 9.20 -8.05
N ALA A 89 2.30 9.92 -8.46
CA ALA A 89 2.42 11.36 -8.20
C ALA A 89 1.32 12.17 -8.90
N MET A 90 1.01 11.86 -10.16
CA MET A 90 -0.06 12.53 -10.92
C MET A 90 -1.43 12.29 -10.30
N THR A 91 -1.76 11.03 -9.99
CA THR A 91 -3.05 10.66 -9.40
C THR A 91 -3.18 11.18 -7.98
N SER A 92 -2.10 11.26 -7.21
CA SER A 92 -2.06 11.91 -5.90
C SER A 92 -2.31 13.42 -6.01
N GLY A 93 -1.78 14.09 -7.04
CA GLY A 93 -2.09 15.48 -7.34
C GLY A 93 -3.55 15.72 -7.72
N VAL A 94 -4.16 14.77 -8.43
CA VAL A 94 -5.61 14.78 -8.72
C VAL A 94 -6.40 14.60 -7.43
N ALA A 95 -6.05 13.61 -6.60
CA ALA A 95 -6.72 13.33 -5.32
C ALA A 95 -6.70 14.53 -4.36
N ALA A 96 -5.67 15.37 -4.40
CA ALA A 96 -5.59 16.58 -3.58
C ALA A 96 -6.57 17.70 -4.00
N GLN A 97 -7.14 17.62 -5.20
CA GLN A 97 -7.95 18.68 -5.83
C GLN A 97 -9.42 18.28 -6.05
N VAL A 98 -9.81 17.06 -5.72
CA VAL A 98 -11.21 16.61 -5.91
C VAL A 98 -12.14 17.22 -4.88
N ASN A 99 -13.40 17.45 -5.26
CA ASN A 99 -14.43 18.04 -4.41
C ASN A 99 -15.59 17.08 -4.11
N SER A 100 -15.44 15.78 -4.40
CA SER A 100 -16.45 14.76 -4.09
C SER A 100 -15.81 13.45 -3.65
N ALA A 101 -16.54 12.69 -2.83
CA ALA A 101 -16.08 11.39 -2.34
C ALA A 101 -15.87 10.38 -3.50
N ASP A 102 -16.78 10.32 -4.47
CA ASP A 102 -16.66 9.43 -5.63
C ASP A 102 -15.43 9.73 -6.48
N ALA A 103 -15.12 11.00 -6.70
CA ALA A 103 -13.92 11.41 -7.41
C ALA A 103 -12.65 11.05 -6.62
N LEU A 104 -12.69 11.13 -5.29
CA LEU A 104 -11.60 10.68 -4.43
C LEU A 104 -11.41 9.17 -4.51
N ILE A 105 -12.49 8.39 -4.45
CA ILE A 105 -12.44 6.92 -4.62
C ILE A 105 -11.80 6.55 -5.96
N ALA A 106 -12.21 7.21 -7.05
CA ALA A 106 -11.63 6.99 -8.38
C ALA A 106 -10.13 7.37 -8.43
N ALA A 107 -9.74 8.48 -7.81
CA ALA A 107 -8.35 8.88 -7.73
C ALA A 107 -7.52 7.87 -6.91
N ARG A 108 -8.08 7.35 -5.81
CA ARG A 108 -7.46 6.30 -4.96
C ARG A 108 -7.29 4.99 -5.71
N ALA A 109 -8.29 4.57 -6.48
CA ALA A 109 -8.18 3.44 -7.39
C ALA A 109 -7.02 3.63 -8.39
N ALA A 110 -6.92 4.81 -8.99
CA ALA A 110 -5.83 5.14 -9.93
C ALA A 110 -4.45 5.16 -9.25
N MET A 111 -4.34 5.64 -8.01
CA MET A 111 -3.12 5.54 -7.20
C MET A 111 -2.74 4.08 -6.92
N GLY A 112 -3.74 3.22 -6.67
CA GLY A 112 -3.57 1.78 -6.51
C GLY A 112 -2.90 1.11 -7.72
N VAL A 113 -3.18 1.58 -8.94
CA VAL A 113 -2.49 1.11 -10.16
C VAL A 113 -0.99 1.44 -10.11
N GLY A 114 -0.63 2.66 -9.70
CA GLY A 114 0.77 3.05 -9.52
C GLY A 114 1.46 2.20 -8.45
N ALA A 115 0.80 1.99 -7.31
CA ALA A 115 1.31 1.15 -6.22
C ALA A 115 1.50 -0.32 -6.63
N ALA A 116 0.56 -0.87 -7.41
CA ALA A 116 0.64 -2.24 -7.96
C ALA A 116 1.88 -2.45 -8.83
N VAL A 117 2.31 -1.42 -9.54
CA VAL A 117 3.54 -1.45 -10.34
C VAL A 117 4.78 -1.34 -9.45
N ILE A 118 4.81 -0.36 -8.56
CA ILE A 118 6.02 -0.04 -7.79
C ILE A 118 6.39 -1.20 -6.85
N PHE A 119 5.42 -1.76 -6.13
CA PHE A 119 5.69 -2.76 -5.08
C PHE A 119 6.46 -3.99 -5.59
N PRO A 120 5.98 -4.77 -6.57
CA PRO A 120 6.73 -5.91 -7.11
C PRO A 120 8.02 -5.47 -7.84
N THR A 121 8.01 -4.30 -8.49
CA THR A 121 9.19 -3.80 -9.20
C THR A 121 10.34 -3.47 -8.26
N THR A 122 10.07 -2.91 -7.08
CA THR A 122 11.09 -2.65 -6.06
C THR A 122 11.75 -3.94 -5.57
N LEU A 123 10.95 -4.98 -5.32
CA LEU A 123 11.46 -6.30 -4.92
C LEU A 123 12.28 -6.97 -6.04
N GLY A 124 11.80 -6.87 -7.28
CA GLY A 124 12.53 -7.30 -8.47
C GLY A 124 13.88 -6.57 -8.62
N LEU A 125 13.93 -5.26 -8.39
CA LEU A 125 15.20 -4.53 -8.43
C LEU A 125 16.17 -5.00 -7.35
N ILE A 126 15.70 -5.27 -6.14
CA ILE A 126 16.54 -5.81 -5.06
C ILE A 126 17.15 -7.15 -5.48
N THR A 127 16.32 -8.07 -6.00
CA THR A 127 16.80 -9.42 -6.39
C THR A 127 17.77 -9.39 -7.57
N ASN A 128 17.73 -8.36 -8.42
CA ASN A 128 18.65 -8.18 -9.54
C ASN A 128 19.95 -7.47 -9.16
N ILE A 129 19.87 -6.44 -8.30
CA ILE A 129 21.04 -5.66 -7.87
C ILE A 129 21.88 -6.46 -6.87
N PHE A 130 21.24 -7.20 -5.97
CA PHE A 130 21.88 -7.98 -4.93
C PHE A 130 21.85 -9.46 -5.28
N THR A 131 22.94 -9.94 -5.91
CA THR A 131 23.07 -11.34 -6.35
C THR A 131 23.46 -12.29 -5.22
N ASP A 132 24.25 -11.81 -4.24
CA ASP A 132 24.62 -12.57 -3.06
C ASP A 132 23.41 -12.79 -2.13
N PRO A 133 23.07 -14.04 -1.74
CA PRO A 133 21.90 -14.33 -0.91
C PRO A 133 21.88 -13.60 0.44
N ALA A 134 23.03 -13.47 1.12
CA ALA A 134 23.11 -12.83 2.42
C ALA A 134 22.89 -11.31 2.31
N THR A 135 23.49 -10.67 1.31
CA THR A 135 23.33 -9.24 1.04
C THR A 135 21.91 -8.93 0.57
N ARG A 136 21.32 -9.81 -0.26
CA ARG A 136 19.93 -9.71 -0.70
C ARG A 136 18.95 -9.79 0.47
N ALA A 137 19.16 -10.74 1.39
CA ALA A 137 18.32 -10.85 2.59
C ALA A 137 18.39 -9.57 3.46
N LYS A 138 19.58 -8.98 3.62
CA LYS A 138 19.74 -7.68 4.30
C LYS A 138 18.99 -6.56 3.59
N ALA A 139 19.09 -6.48 2.26
CA ALA A 139 18.39 -5.46 1.47
C ALA A 139 16.86 -5.61 1.58
N ILE A 140 16.33 -6.83 1.54
CA ILE A 140 14.90 -7.10 1.78
C ILE A 140 14.51 -6.73 3.20
N GLY A 141 15.37 -7.00 4.20
CA GLY A 141 15.16 -6.59 5.58
C GLY A 141 15.04 -5.08 5.75
N VAL A 142 15.92 -4.30 5.10
CA VAL A 142 15.85 -2.83 5.09
C VAL A 142 14.59 -2.34 4.36
N TRP A 143 14.25 -2.94 3.22
CA TRP A 143 13.03 -2.63 2.49
C TRP A 143 11.78 -2.86 3.34
N ALA A 144 11.70 -3.99 4.05
CA ALA A 144 10.59 -4.31 4.96
C ALA A 144 10.56 -3.37 6.18
N ALA A 145 11.72 -3.01 6.73
CA ALA A 145 11.81 -2.03 7.80
C ALA A 145 11.26 -0.66 7.36
N MET A 146 11.56 -0.24 6.13
CA MET A 146 11.06 1.02 5.57
C MET A 146 9.56 1.04 5.34
N VAL A 147 8.96 -0.11 4.99
CA VAL A 147 7.49 -0.27 5.00
C VAL A 147 6.94 0.01 6.40
N GLY A 148 7.53 -0.60 7.44
CA GLY A 148 7.14 -0.38 8.84
C GLY A 148 7.31 1.07 9.30
N VAL A 149 8.40 1.73 8.89
CA VAL A 149 8.60 3.16 9.15
C VAL A 149 7.52 3.99 8.46
N GLY A 150 7.18 3.69 7.21
CA GLY A 150 6.09 4.37 6.49
C GLY A 150 4.75 4.25 7.20
N VAL A 151 4.43 3.06 7.73
CA VAL A 151 3.21 2.82 8.52
C VAL A 151 3.15 3.67 9.79
N ALA A 152 4.29 3.85 10.47
CA ALA A 152 4.35 4.70 11.67
C ALA A 152 4.32 6.20 11.32
N VAL A 153 5.02 6.61 10.26
CA VAL A 153 5.11 8.01 9.83
C VAL A 153 3.79 8.52 9.27
N GLY A 154 2.98 7.67 8.62
CA GLY A 154 1.70 8.06 8.02
C GLY A 154 0.79 8.80 8.99
N PRO A 155 0.34 8.18 10.11
CA PRO A 155 -0.55 8.84 11.07
C PRO A 155 0.04 10.10 11.70
N ILE A 156 1.35 10.10 12.01
CA ILE A 156 2.05 11.23 12.64
C ILE A 156 2.09 12.43 11.70
N SER A 157 2.51 12.21 10.46
CA SER A 157 2.55 13.25 9.43
C SER A 157 1.15 13.71 9.05
N GLY A 158 0.19 12.80 8.92
CA GLY A 158 -1.22 13.10 8.62
C GLY A 158 -1.88 13.99 9.67
N GLY A 159 -1.72 13.67 10.95
CA GLY A 159 -2.24 14.51 12.04
C GLY A 159 -1.65 15.92 11.99
N TRP A 160 -0.32 16.03 11.88
CA TRP A 160 0.36 17.32 11.78
C TRP A 160 -0.07 18.14 10.55
N LEU A 161 -0.21 17.48 9.38
CA LEU A 161 -0.68 18.10 8.14
C LEU A 161 -2.10 18.63 8.27
N LEU A 162 -3.02 17.86 8.86
CA LEU A 162 -4.42 18.25 9.04
C LEU A 162 -4.62 19.35 10.09
N GLU A 163 -3.69 19.53 11.02
CA GLU A 163 -3.71 20.65 11.97
C GLU A 163 -3.31 21.98 11.34
N HIS A 164 -2.42 21.96 10.34
CA HIS A 164 -1.82 23.17 9.76
C HIS A 164 -2.30 23.49 8.34
N PHE A 165 -2.79 22.50 7.61
CA PHE A 165 -3.19 22.57 6.20
C PHE A 165 -4.55 21.89 5.98
N TRP A 166 -5.13 22.08 4.79
CA TRP A 166 -6.38 21.42 4.40
C TRP A 166 -6.16 19.93 4.11
N TRP A 167 -7.23 19.14 4.03
CA TRP A 167 -7.15 17.68 3.88
C TRP A 167 -6.37 17.19 2.65
N GLY A 168 -6.40 17.92 1.54
CA GLY A 168 -5.69 17.54 0.30
C GLY A 168 -4.16 17.55 0.45
N SER A 169 -3.63 18.20 1.49
CA SER A 169 -2.21 18.23 1.81
C SER A 169 -1.62 16.84 2.08
N ILE A 170 -2.42 15.88 2.58
CA ILE A 170 -2.00 14.49 2.83
C ILE A 170 -1.64 13.75 1.54
N PHE A 171 -2.20 14.17 0.40
CA PHE A 171 -1.86 13.62 -0.91
C PHE A 171 -0.71 14.41 -1.51
N MET A 172 -0.68 15.73 -1.33
CA MET A 172 0.41 16.56 -1.84
C MET A 172 1.78 16.18 -1.28
N VAL A 173 1.87 15.70 -0.04
CA VAL A 173 3.16 15.27 0.56
C VAL A 173 3.82 14.12 -0.20
N ASN A 174 3.03 13.30 -0.91
CA ASN A 174 3.55 12.20 -1.71
C ASN A 174 4.31 12.69 -2.95
N ILE A 175 3.90 13.82 -3.52
CA ILE A 175 4.44 14.37 -4.76
C ILE A 175 5.95 14.70 -4.63
N PRO A 176 6.43 15.49 -3.65
CA PRO A 176 7.85 15.78 -3.53
C PRO A 176 8.67 14.50 -3.28
N ILE A 177 8.15 13.56 -2.48
CA ILE A 177 8.82 12.28 -2.23
C ILE A 177 8.93 11.48 -3.52
N ALA A 178 7.85 11.37 -4.30
CA ALA A 178 7.83 10.68 -5.58
C ALA A 178 8.77 11.34 -6.60
N VAL A 179 8.81 12.68 -6.68
CA VAL A 179 9.72 13.42 -7.58
C VAL A 179 11.18 13.14 -7.23
N ILE A 180 11.55 13.22 -5.94
CA ILE A 180 12.90 12.87 -5.47
C ILE A 180 13.25 11.42 -5.83
N THR A 181 12.29 10.51 -5.62
CA THR A 181 12.45 9.09 -5.93
C THR A 181 12.61 8.84 -7.43
N ILE A 182 11.85 9.53 -8.28
CA ILE A 182 11.96 9.45 -9.74
C ILE A 182 13.33 9.96 -10.20
N ALA A 183 13.76 11.13 -9.70
CA ALA A 183 15.07 11.68 -10.02
C ALA A 183 16.19 10.72 -9.58
N GLY A 184 16.10 10.17 -8.36
CA GLY A 184 17.02 9.15 -7.87
C GLY A 184 16.97 7.87 -8.69
N GLY A 185 15.80 7.42 -9.13
CA GLY A 185 15.63 6.26 -10.01
C GLY A 185 16.22 6.46 -11.40
N MET A 186 16.19 7.69 -11.90
CA MET A 186 16.87 8.05 -13.13
C MET A 186 18.41 8.09 -12.95
N LEU A 187 18.92 8.45 -11.79
CA LEU A 187 20.35 8.60 -11.56
C LEU A 187 21.04 7.29 -11.12
N PHE A 188 20.41 6.52 -10.24
CA PHE A 188 21.05 5.46 -9.48
C PHE A 188 20.54 4.05 -9.78
N VAL A 189 19.31 3.91 -10.31
CA VAL A 189 18.76 2.59 -10.63
C VAL A 189 19.26 2.15 -12.00
N PRO A 190 19.94 1.00 -12.12
CA PRO A 190 20.40 0.50 -13.40
C PRO A 190 19.22 0.07 -14.27
N THR A 191 19.35 0.24 -15.58
CA THR A 191 18.38 -0.32 -16.53
C THR A 191 18.56 -1.84 -16.57
N SER A 192 17.62 -2.58 -15.97
CA SER A 192 17.55 -4.04 -16.09
C SER A 192 16.35 -4.44 -16.94
N HIS A 193 16.58 -5.32 -17.90
CA HIS A 193 15.58 -5.96 -18.76
C HIS A 193 15.98 -7.43 -18.85
N ASP A 194 15.05 -8.35 -18.58
CA ASP A 194 15.31 -9.79 -18.74
C ASP A 194 14.98 -10.22 -20.18
N PRO A 195 15.99 -10.52 -21.03
CA PRO A 195 15.76 -10.96 -22.40
C PRO A 195 15.16 -12.37 -22.49
N ALA A 196 15.22 -13.16 -21.41
CA ALA A 196 14.74 -14.54 -21.33
C ALA A 196 13.35 -14.66 -20.67
N ALA A 197 12.70 -13.54 -20.34
CA ALA A 197 11.37 -13.55 -19.74
C ALA A 197 10.36 -14.30 -20.64
N ALA A 198 9.60 -15.22 -20.04
CA ALA A 198 8.57 -15.99 -20.72
C ALA A 198 7.50 -15.09 -21.38
N ARG A 199 6.81 -15.62 -22.40
CA ARG A 199 5.71 -14.88 -23.07
C ARG A 199 4.66 -14.48 -22.03
N VAL A 200 4.09 -13.27 -22.19
CA VAL A 200 3.00 -12.82 -21.32
C VAL A 200 1.81 -13.76 -21.49
N ASP A 201 1.49 -14.48 -20.42
CA ASP A 201 0.28 -15.28 -20.30
C ASP A 201 -0.90 -14.33 -19.99
N VAL A 202 -1.48 -13.74 -21.04
CA VAL A 202 -2.60 -12.79 -20.92
C VAL A 202 -3.80 -13.45 -20.23
N PRO A 203 -4.19 -14.70 -20.52
CA PRO A 203 -5.21 -15.41 -19.73
C PRO A 203 -4.84 -15.51 -18.26
N GLY A 204 -3.63 -15.96 -17.91
CA GLY A 204 -3.17 -16.06 -16.51
C GLY A 204 -3.15 -14.71 -15.80
N LEU A 205 -2.77 -13.63 -16.51
CA LEU A 205 -2.80 -12.25 -16.03
C LEU A 205 -4.24 -11.83 -15.66
N LEU A 206 -5.19 -12.06 -16.56
CA LEU A 206 -6.60 -11.72 -16.32
C LEU A 206 -7.22 -12.59 -15.22
N LEU A 207 -6.96 -13.90 -15.21
CA LEU A 207 -7.48 -14.81 -14.18
C LEU A 207 -6.89 -14.51 -12.80
N SER A 208 -5.60 -14.23 -12.71
CA SER A 208 -4.96 -13.88 -11.43
C SER A 208 -5.46 -12.54 -10.90
N ALA A 209 -5.62 -11.54 -11.78
CA ALA A 209 -6.16 -10.25 -11.40
C ALA A 209 -7.61 -10.36 -10.93
N ALA A 210 -8.44 -11.09 -11.68
CA ALA A 210 -9.83 -11.33 -11.31
C ALA A 210 -9.95 -12.14 -10.01
N GLY A 211 -9.15 -13.20 -9.85
CA GLY A 211 -9.16 -14.06 -8.67
C GLY A 211 -8.73 -13.34 -7.39
N ILE A 212 -7.63 -12.57 -7.44
CA ILE A 212 -7.16 -11.80 -6.29
C ILE A 212 -8.12 -10.65 -5.98
N THR A 213 -8.59 -9.94 -7.00
CA THR A 213 -9.59 -8.87 -6.82
C THR A 213 -10.85 -9.42 -6.16
N ALA A 214 -11.38 -10.53 -6.67
CA ALA A 214 -12.58 -11.16 -6.12
C ALA A 214 -12.34 -11.62 -4.68
N LEU A 215 -11.19 -12.25 -4.38
CA LEU A 215 -10.85 -12.67 -3.03
C LEU A 215 -10.79 -11.48 -2.07
N VAL A 216 -10.06 -10.42 -2.44
CA VAL A 216 -9.91 -9.22 -1.61
C VAL A 216 -11.24 -8.51 -1.44
N TYR A 217 -12.02 -8.34 -2.51
CA TYR A 217 -13.37 -7.78 -2.47
C TYR A 217 -14.27 -8.60 -1.54
N THR A 218 -14.29 -9.93 -1.64
CA THR A 218 -15.12 -10.75 -0.75
C THR A 218 -14.72 -10.64 0.71
N VAL A 219 -13.44 -10.40 1.01
CA VAL A 219 -12.96 -10.19 2.39
C VAL A 219 -13.35 -8.81 2.90
N ILE A 220 -13.31 -7.78 2.04
CA ILE A 220 -13.70 -6.41 2.38
C ILE A 220 -15.21 -6.32 2.62
N GLU A 221 -16.01 -6.83 1.68
CA GLU A 221 -17.49 -6.80 1.72
C GLU A 221 -18.09 -7.92 2.58
N ALA A 222 -17.29 -8.82 3.16
CA ALA A 222 -17.78 -9.93 3.97
C ALA A 222 -18.71 -9.40 5.08
N PRO A 223 -20.01 -9.79 5.08
CA PRO A 223 -20.89 -9.46 6.20
C PRO A 223 -20.31 -9.96 7.52
N PRO A 224 -20.52 -9.24 8.63
CA PRO A 224 -20.28 -9.77 9.97
C PRO A 224 -20.99 -11.13 10.12
N GLY A 225 -20.23 -12.23 10.04
CA GLY A 225 -20.75 -13.61 10.12
C GLY A 225 -20.74 -14.45 8.83
N ALA A 226 -20.22 -13.93 7.70
CA ALA A 226 -20.14 -14.66 6.43
C ALA A 226 -18.87 -15.54 6.25
N GLY A 227 -18.13 -15.78 7.32
CA GLY A 227 -17.22 -16.93 7.33
C GLY A 227 -18.02 -18.24 7.21
N PRO A 228 -17.40 -19.40 6.94
CA PRO A 228 -18.06 -20.65 7.27
C PRO A 228 -18.57 -20.53 8.71
N ALA A 229 -19.75 -21.06 9.00
CA ALA A 229 -20.31 -21.14 10.35
C ALA A 229 -19.43 -22.05 11.22
N THR A 230 -18.18 -21.67 11.44
CA THR A 230 -17.36 -22.15 12.52
C THR A 230 -17.78 -21.30 13.69
N GLU A 231 -18.44 -21.93 14.65
CA GLU A 231 -18.52 -21.40 16.01
C GLU A 231 -17.20 -20.71 16.35
N PRO A 232 -17.22 -19.52 16.99
CA PRO A 232 -15.99 -18.90 17.43
C PRO A 232 -15.18 -19.96 18.17
N PRO A 233 -13.95 -20.28 17.73
CA PRO A 233 -13.14 -21.32 18.36
C PRO A 233 -13.10 -21.03 19.85
N SER A 234 -13.45 -22.05 20.66
CA SER A 234 -13.50 -21.94 22.11
C SER A 234 -12.21 -21.29 22.63
N ASP A 235 -12.30 -20.54 23.72
CA ASP A 235 -11.18 -19.73 24.21
C ASP A 235 -9.88 -20.52 24.46
N SER A 236 -9.99 -21.84 24.61
CA SER A 236 -8.88 -22.78 24.76
C SER A 236 -8.12 -23.12 23.46
N ALA A 237 -8.64 -22.76 22.29
CA ALA A 237 -8.03 -23.09 20.99
C ALA A 237 -6.92 -22.10 20.56
N TRP A 238 -6.75 -20.99 21.26
CA TRP A 238 -5.80 -19.94 20.86
C TRP A 238 -4.52 -19.96 21.71
N PRO A 239 -3.35 -19.70 21.11
CA PRO A 239 -2.10 -19.55 21.83
C PRO A 239 -2.15 -18.38 22.83
N GLN A 240 -1.72 -18.61 24.07
CA GLN A 240 -1.83 -17.64 25.19
C GLN A 240 -1.09 -16.31 24.98
N TRP A 241 -0.16 -16.24 24.03
CA TRP A 241 0.56 -15.00 23.70
C TRP A 241 -0.24 -14.04 22.80
N PHE A 242 -1.39 -14.46 22.27
CA PHE A 242 -2.37 -13.58 21.59
C PHE A 242 -3.38 -12.93 22.55
N SER A 243 -3.33 -13.27 23.84
CA SER A 243 -4.20 -12.70 24.87
C SER A 243 -3.56 -11.45 25.48
N LEU A 244 -3.79 -10.29 24.85
CA LEU A 244 -3.51 -9.00 25.47
C LEU A 244 -4.77 -8.54 26.22
N PRO A 245 -4.66 -8.12 27.49
CA PRO A 245 -5.78 -7.51 28.19
C PRO A 245 -6.14 -6.19 27.51
N LEU A 246 -7.22 -6.21 26.73
CA LEU A 246 -7.80 -5.04 26.09
C LEU A 246 -9.04 -4.63 26.89
N ARG A 247 -9.27 -3.33 26.98
CA ARG A 247 -10.59 -2.80 27.37
C ARG A 247 -11.27 -2.34 26.10
N CYS A 248 -12.47 -2.84 25.84
CA CYS A 248 -13.31 -2.25 24.81
C CYS A 248 -13.73 -0.83 25.25
N GLY A 249 -14.10 0.04 24.31
CA GLY A 249 -14.51 1.42 24.64
C GLY A 249 -15.74 1.55 25.55
N ASN A 250 -16.47 0.45 25.78
CA ASN A 250 -17.58 0.36 26.76
C ASN A 250 -17.14 -0.13 28.17
N GLY A 251 -15.84 -0.31 28.41
CA GLY A 251 -15.28 -0.79 29.67
C GLY A 251 -15.30 -2.31 29.85
N ALA A 252 -15.83 -3.08 28.89
CA ALA A 252 -15.78 -4.54 28.94
C ALA A 252 -14.33 -5.03 28.83
N ALA A 253 -13.97 -5.95 29.73
CA ALA A 253 -12.69 -6.64 29.64
C ALA A 253 -12.74 -7.62 28.47
N ALA A 254 -11.85 -7.45 27.50
CA ALA A 254 -11.68 -8.36 26.38
C ALA A 254 -10.23 -8.82 26.34
N THR A 255 -10.02 -10.12 26.25
CA THR A 255 -8.68 -10.68 26.12
C THR A 255 -8.19 -10.70 24.67
N ARG A 256 -9.03 -10.34 23.69
CA ARG A 256 -8.73 -10.40 22.26
C ARG A 256 -9.36 -9.24 21.51
N TRP A 257 -8.72 -8.80 20.43
CA TRP A 257 -9.12 -7.59 19.73
C TRP A 257 -10.40 -7.74 18.89
N TRP A 258 -10.68 -8.95 18.39
CA TRP A 258 -11.89 -9.22 17.61
C TRP A 258 -13.17 -9.24 18.45
N THR A 259 -13.11 -9.59 19.73
CA THR A 259 -14.30 -9.62 20.61
C THR A 259 -14.88 -8.24 20.85
N CYS A 260 -14.04 -7.18 20.89
CA CYS A 260 -14.55 -5.81 20.93
C CYS A 260 -15.21 -5.37 19.61
N ARG A 261 -14.74 -5.90 18.47
CA ARG A 261 -15.27 -5.56 17.14
C ARG A 261 -16.63 -6.22 16.86
N TYR A 262 -16.92 -7.37 17.47
CA TYR A 262 -18.12 -8.18 17.22
C TYR A 262 -19.05 -8.31 18.44
N SER A 263 -18.87 -7.50 19.49
CA SER A 263 -19.78 -7.52 20.64
C SER A 263 -21.18 -7.09 20.19
N PRO A 264 -22.23 -7.89 20.42
CA PRO A 264 -23.61 -7.60 19.97
C PRO A 264 -24.25 -6.37 20.65
N THR A 265 -23.50 -5.68 21.50
CA THR A 265 -23.90 -4.47 22.23
C THR A 265 -23.37 -3.18 21.62
N VAL A 266 -22.68 -3.24 20.48
CA VAL A 266 -22.06 -2.08 19.83
C VAL A 266 -22.78 -1.77 18.52
N ASP A 267 -23.84 -0.96 18.59
CA ASP A 267 -24.66 -0.52 17.44
C ASP A 267 -23.94 0.42 16.45
N SER A 268 -22.64 0.69 16.66
CA SER A 268 -21.85 1.58 15.81
C SER A 268 -20.36 1.23 15.88
N PRO A 269 -19.68 0.91 14.76
CA PRO A 269 -18.23 0.65 14.75
C PRO A 269 -17.39 1.85 15.20
N ALA A 270 -17.97 3.06 15.29
CA ALA A 270 -17.32 4.26 15.80
C ALA A 270 -17.30 4.35 17.35
N ALA A 271 -18.16 3.60 18.05
CA ALA A 271 -18.21 3.60 19.52
C ALA A 271 -17.21 2.62 20.18
N ALA A 272 -16.57 1.75 19.39
CA ALA A 272 -15.68 0.70 19.90
C ALA A 272 -14.33 1.22 20.43
N TRP A 273 -13.94 2.47 20.12
CA TRP A 273 -12.56 2.97 20.23
C TRP A 273 -12.43 4.30 21.01
N ARG A 274 -13.16 4.45 22.12
CA ARG A 274 -12.82 5.48 23.13
C ARG A 274 -11.98 4.89 24.25
#